data_AF-A0A3M1JUZ8-F1
#
_entry.id   AF-A0A3M1JUZ8-F1
#
_cell.length_a   1.000
_cell.length_b   1.000
_cell.length_c   1.000
_cell.angle_alpha   90.00
_cell.angle_beta   90.00
_cell.angle_gamma   90.00
#
_symmetry.space_group_name_H-M   'P 1'
#
loop_
_entity.id
_entity.type
_entity.pdbx_description
1 polymer ?
#
loop_
_entity_poly.entity_id
_entity_poly.type
_entity_poly.pdbx_seq_one_letter_code
_entity_poly.pdbx_strand_id
1 'polypeptide(L)'
;MLASFLFFLALFLAVGIASAVKARGTRRDYYLASRQVSPALVGLSAIATNNSGYMFIGVIGYTYAAGLASVWLMTGWILGDFVAS
;
A
#
# COMPACT_ATOMS: atom_id res chain seq x y z
N MET A 1 4.03 19.25 13.34
CA MET A 1 4.64 18.38 12.32
C MET A 1 5.50 17.27 12.91
N LEU A 2 6.51 17.57 13.74
CA LEU A 2 7.35 16.51 14.34
C LEU A 2 6.57 15.59 15.29
N ALA A 3 5.76 16.15 16.18
CA ALA A 3 4.94 15.36 17.11
C ALA A 3 3.95 14.42 16.39
N SER A 4 3.24 14.93 15.38
CA SER A 4 2.33 14.12 14.56
C SER A 4 3.09 13.05 13.76
N PHE A 5 4.24 13.39 13.19
CA PHE A 5 5.09 12.42 12.48
C PHE A 5 5.52 11.27 13.39
N LEU A 6 6.09 11.60 14.56
CA LEU A 6 6.54 10.60 15.53
C LEU A 6 5.38 9.76 16.05
N PHE A 7 4.20 10.36 16.26
CA PHE A 7 3.00 9.65 16.67
C PHE A 7 2.59 8.57 15.64
N PHE A 8 2.46 8.94 14.36
CA PHE A 8 2.09 7.96 13.33
C PHE A 8 3.19 6.92 13.08
N LEU A 9 4.47 7.33 13.13
CA LEU A 9 5.59 6.40 13.04
C LEU A 9 5.56 5.36 14.17
N ALA A 10 5.28 5.81 15.40
CA ALA A 10 5.14 4.92 16.56
C ALA A 10 3.95 3.96 16.40
N LEU A 11 2.82 4.41 15.84
CA LEU A 11 1.69 3.53 15.53
C LEU A 11 2.06 2.44 14.53
N PHE A 12 2.73 2.78 13.42
CA PHE A 12 3.18 1.79 12.44
C PHE A 12 4.17 0.80 13.03
N LEU A 13 5.12 1.28 13.84
CA LEU A 13 6.08 0.44 14.53
C LEU A 13 5.37 -0.52 15.51
N ALA A 14 4.40 -0.03 16.28
CA ALA A 14 3.63 -0.85 17.22
C ALA A 14 2.86 -1.97 16.51
N VAL A 15 2.25 -1.69 15.35
CA VAL A 15 1.59 -2.71 14.52
C VAL A 15 2.60 -3.74 14.00
N GLY A 16 3.77 -3.30 13.55
CA GLY A 16 4.85 -4.19 13.12
C GLY A 16 5.35 -5.12 14.22
N ILE A 17 5.57 -4.59 15.42
CA ILE A 17 5.97 -5.38 16.60
C ILE A 17 4.86 -6.37 16.96
N ALA A 18 3.59 -5.92 17.02
CA ALA A 18 2.46 -6.81 17.32
C ALA A 18 2.34 -7.95 16.29
N SER A 19 2.60 -7.67 15.00
CA SER A 19 2.62 -8.68 13.95
C SER A 19 3.78 -9.67 14.14
N ALA A 20 4.97 -9.20 14.51
CA ALA A 20 6.12 -10.06 14.77
C ALA A 20 5.89 -10.99 15.97
N VAL A 21 5.31 -10.46 17.05
CA VAL A 21 4.95 -11.24 18.26
C VAL A 21 3.91 -12.32 17.94
N LYS A 22 2.99 -12.06 17.00
CA LYS A 22 1.91 -12.99 16.62
C LYS A 22 2.32 -13.98 15.51
N ALA A 23 3.51 -13.87 14.94
CA ALA A 23 3.97 -14.70 13.83
C ALA A 23 4.21 -16.16 14.28
N ARG A 24 3.94 -17.12 13.38
CA ARG A 24 4.12 -18.57 13.63
C ARG A 24 5.47 -19.14 13.20
N GLY A 25 6.37 -18.30 12.66
CA GLY A 25 7.71 -18.73 12.26
C GLY A 25 7.78 -19.67 11.05
N THR A 26 6.69 -19.83 10.29
CA THR A 26 6.69 -20.65 9.06
C THR A 26 6.68 -19.78 7.82
N ARG A 27 7.22 -20.28 6.70
CA ARG A 27 7.19 -19.58 5.42
C ARG A 27 5.75 -19.29 4.96
N ARG A 28 4.83 -20.23 5.17
CA ARG A 28 3.41 -20.06 4.83
C ARG A 28 2.76 -18.94 5.63
N ASP A 29 3.11 -18.81 6.91
CA ASP A 29 2.61 -17.71 7.75
C ASP A 29 3.21 -16.37 7.30
N TYR A 30 4.51 -16.33 7.00
CA TYR A 30 5.18 -15.12 6.54
C TYR A 30 4.65 -14.61 5.19
N TYR A 31 4.46 -15.50 4.21
CA TYR A 31 4.04 -15.09 2.86
C TYR A 31 2.52 -14.94 2.70
N LEU A 32 1.72 -15.73 3.40
CA LEU A 32 0.27 -15.79 3.18
C LEU A 32 -0.56 -15.50 4.44
N ALA A 33 0.07 -15.08 5.54
CA ALA A 33 -0.57 -14.94 6.85
C ALA A 33 -1.38 -16.20 7.24
N SER A 34 -0.92 -17.38 6.81
CA SER A 34 -1.61 -18.67 6.95
C SER A 34 -3.06 -18.68 6.42
N ARG A 35 -3.40 -17.76 5.50
CA ARG A 35 -4.77 -17.51 4.98
C ARG A 35 -5.79 -17.18 6.06
N GLN A 36 -5.36 -16.53 7.14
CA GLN A 36 -6.23 -16.15 8.26
C GLN A 36 -6.82 -14.75 8.14
N VAL A 37 -6.30 -13.93 7.22
CA VAL A 37 -6.80 -12.58 6.96
C VAL A 37 -8.03 -12.66 6.06
N SER A 38 -9.09 -11.94 6.41
CA SER A 38 -10.32 -11.95 5.62
C SER A 38 -10.10 -11.31 4.24
N PRO A 39 -10.81 -11.77 3.19
CA PRO A 39 -10.66 -11.23 1.83
C PRO A 39 -10.84 -9.70 1.74
N ALA A 40 -11.75 -9.13 2.54
CA ALA A 40 -11.97 -7.69 2.58
C ALA A 40 -10.73 -6.92 3.09
N LEU A 41 -10.07 -7.42 4.14
CA LEU A 41 -8.84 -6.81 4.67
C LEU A 41 -7.67 -6.99 3.71
N VAL A 42 -7.59 -8.12 3.00
CA VAL A 42 -6.61 -8.32 1.93
C VAL A 42 -6.82 -7.31 0.80
N GLY A 43 -8.07 -7.12 0.36
CA GLY A 43 -8.40 -6.11 -0.67
C GLY A 43 -8.08 -4.69 -0.23
N LEU A 44 -8.41 -4.32 1.01
CA LEU A 44 -8.05 -3.02 1.58
C LEU A 44 -6.52 -2.83 1.65
N SER A 45 -5.78 -3.87 2.03
CA SER A 45 -4.32 -3.85 2.02
C SER A 45 -3.77 -3.67 0.61
N ALA A 46 -4.33 -4.36 -0.39
CA ALA A 46 -3.89 -4.23 -1.79
C ALA A 46 -4.06 -2.80 -2.31
N ILE A 47 -5.20 -2.17 -2.03
CA ILE A 47 -5.45 -0.77 -2.39
C ILE A 47 -4.47 0.16 -1.65
N ALA A 48 -4.24 -0.06 -0.36
CA ALA A 48 -3.27 0.73 0.41
C ALA A 48 -1.83 0.58 -0.13
N THR A 49 -1.42 -0.63 -0.54
CA THR A 49 -0.11 -0.89 -1.15
C THR A 49 0.05 -0.16 -2.48
N ASN A 50 -1.02 -0.10 -3.29
CA ASN A 50 -1.01 0.64 -4.56
C ASN A 50 -0.84 2.16 -4.32
N ASN A 51 -1.42 2.69 -3.24
CA ASN A 51 -1.30 4.09 -2.85
C ASN A 51 0.03 4.38 -2.11
N SER A 52 1.03 4.80 -2.87
CA SER A 52 2.38 5.06 -2.36
C SER A 52 2.80 6.54 -2.45
N GLY A 53 3.96 6.87 -1.87
CA GLY A 53 4.57 8.19 -2.03
C GLY A 53 4.84 8.57 -3.49
N TYR A 54 5.01 7.59 -4.39
CA TYR A 54 5.08 7.85 -5.83
C TYR A 54 3.76 8.41 -6.37
N MET A 55 2.60 7.89 -5.95
CA MET A 55 1.32 8.45 -6.38
C MET A 55 1.16 9.89 -5.87
N PHE A 56 1.64 10.17 -4.65
CA PHE A 56 1.47 11.49 -4.05
C PHE A 56 2.44 12.54 -4.62
N ILE A 57 3.71 12.21 -4.85
CA ILE A 57 4.72 13.17 -5.31
C ILE A 57 4.96 13.02 -6.82
N GLY A 58 5.16 11.79 -7.27
CA GLY A 58 5.52 11.47 -8.66
C GLY A 58 4.39 11.76 -9.63
N VAL A 59 3.20 11.19 -9.42
CA VAL A 59 2.05 11.39 -10.34
C VAL A 59 1.57 12.84 -10.32
N ILE A 60 1.56 13.49 -9.16
CA ILE A 60 1.22 14.92 -9.06
C ILE A 60 2.27 15.77 -9.78
N GLY A 61 3.56 15.53 -9.56
CA GLY A 61 4.65 16.23 -10.25
C GLY A 61 4.61 16.02 -11.77
N TYR A 62 4.33 14.79 -12.22
CA TYR A 62 4.15 14.49 -13.64
C TYR A 62 2.92 15.20 -14.21
N THR A 63 1.80 15.22 -13.49
CA THR A 63 0.58 15.95 -13.91
C THR A 63 0.85 17.45 -14.01
N TYR A 64 1.65 18.02 -13.11
CA TYR A 64 2.08 19.41 -13.21
C TYR A 64 2.88 19.68 -14.49
N ALA A 65 3.76 18.75 -14.89
CA ALA A 65 4.61 18.92 -16.08
C ALA A 65 3.89 18.59 -17.41
N ALA A 66 3.07 17.53 -17.45
CA ALA A 66 2.44 17.01 -18.66
C ALA A 66 0.98 17.47 -18.84
N GLY A 67 0.39 18.09 -17.83
CA GLY A 67 -1.00 18.54 -17.83
C GLY A 67 -1.98 17.36 -17.94
N LEU A 68 -3.12 17.59 -18.62
CA LEU A 68 -4.23 16.63 -18.73
C LEU A 68 -3.85 15.30 -19.40
N ALA A 69 -2.75 15.25 -20.15
CA ALA A 69 -2.27 14.01 -20.76
C ALA A 69 -1.93 12.93 -19.72
N SER A 70 -1.64 13.31 -18.46
CA SER A 70 -1.35 12.37 -17.38
C SER A 70 -2.51 11.43 -17.03
N VAL A 71 -3.74 11.76 -17.43
CA VAL A 71 -4.91 10.88 -17.21
C VAL A 71 -4.71 9.49 -17.83
N TRP A 72 -4.00 9.40 -18.96
CA TRP A 72 -3.75 8.14 -19.65
C TRP A 72 -2.90 7.17 -18.85
N LEU A 73 -2.01 7.66 -17.98
CA LEU A 73 -1.28 6.80 -17.04
C LEU A 73 -2.25 6.09 -16.09
N MET A 74 -3.21 6.83 -15.54
CA MET A 74 -4.20 6.27 -14.61
C MET A 74 -5.11 5.27 -15.32
N THR A 75 -5.55 5.58 -16.55
CA THR A 75 -6.35 4.66 -17.37
C THR A 75 -5.58 3.38 -17.71
N GLY A 76 -4.33 3.50 -18.17
CA GLY A 76 -3.49 2.35 -18.50
C GLY A 76 -3.19 1.49 -17.28
N TRP A 77 -2.98 2.11 -16.11
CA TRP A 77 -2.75 1.41 -14.86
C TRP A 77 -3.99 0.63 -14.43
N ILE A 78 -5.17 1.26 -14.35
CA ILE A 78 -6.41 0.57 -13.94
C ILE A 78 -6.73 -0.61 -14.87
N LEU A 79 -6.61 -0.41 -16.19
CA LEU A 79 -6.83 -1.48 -17.16
C LEU A 79 -5.79 -2.60 -17.04
N GLY A 80 -4.52 -2.24 -16.82
CA GLY A 80 -3.44 -3.20 -16.60
C GLY A 80 -3.66 -4.05 -15.34
N ASP A 81 -3.98 -3.42 -14.22
CA ASP A 81 -4.29 -4.09 -12.95
C ASP A 81 -5.50 -5.03 -13.12
N PHE A 82 -6.53 -4.59 -13.85
CA PHE A 82 -7.71 -5.41 -14.12
C PHE A 82 -7.39 -6.64 -14.98
N VAL A 83 -6.54 -6.51 -16.00
CA VAL A 83 -6.14 -7.63 -16.87
C VAL A 83 -5.19 -8.61 -16.17
N ALA A 84 -4.37 -8.12 -15.22
CA ALA A 84 -3.39 -8.93 -14.50
C ALA A 84 -3.96 -9.64 -13.26
N SER A 85 -5.12 -9.21 -12.75
CA SER A 85 -5.81 -9.78 -11.59
C SER A 85 -6.58 -11.06 -11.91
#